data_AF-A0A7S2ASH8-F1
#
_entry.id   AF-A0A7S2ASH8-F1
#
_cell.length_a   1.000
_cell.length_b   1.000
_cell.length_c   1.000
_cell.angle_alpha   90.00
_cell.angle_beta   90.00
_cell.angle_gamma   90.00
#
_symmetry.space_group_name_H-M   'P 1'
#
loop_
_entity.id
_entity.type
_entity.pdbx_description
1 polymer ?
#
loop_
_entity_poly.entity_id
_entity_poly.type
_entity_poly.pdbx_seq_one_letter_code
_entity_poly.pdbx_strand_id
1 'polypeptide(L)'
;SVQPGDTCRITCKAPFTGGSTVATCLSGNTDPNGLVVDTWPECRTDTCADPWPWPLGYVRSISGWRCAPGFAGVAVKSCQWIEAQCSSEPILSGCVVEEPCAALQLSIPEDRCKYN
;
A
#
# COMPACT_ATOMS: atom_id res chain seq x y z
N SER A 1 20.79 -21.08 16.82
CA SER A 1 20.48 -21.25 18.25
C SER A 1 21.03 -20.03 18.99
N VAL A 2 20.27 -19.46 19.93
CA VAL A 2 20.65 -18.29 20.73
C VAL A 2 20.95 -18.79 22.15
N GLN A 3 22.01 -18.30 22.79
CA GLN A 3 22.37 -18.75 24.14
C GLN A 3 21.43 -18.17 25.21
N PRO A 4 21.32 -18.78 26.39
CA PRO A 4 20.53 -18.23 27.48
C PRO A 4 21.02 -16.83 27.86
N GLY A 5 20.11 -15.85 27.89
CA GLY A 5 20.42 -14.44 28.19
C GLY A 5 20.86 -13.62 26.98
N ASP A 6 21.14 -14.26 25.84
CA ASP A 6 21.50 -13.58 24.61
C ASP A 6 20.26 -13.12 23.84
N THR A 7 20.53 -12.28 22.84
CA THR A 7 19.50 -11.75 21.94
C THR A 7 19.84 -12.04 20.48
N CYS A 8 18.83 -11.99 19.62
CA CYS A 8 19.01 -11.98 18.18
C CYS A 8 18.15 -10.90 17.52
N ARG A 9 18.58 -10.41 16.37
CA ARG A 9 17.81 -9.43 15.58
C ARG A 9 16.89 -10.16 14.62
N ILE A 10 15.61 -9.80 14.65
CA ILE A 10 14.60 -10.23 13.69
C ILE A 10 14.37 -9.10 12.68
N THR A 11 14.40 -9.44 11.41
CA THR A 11 14.13 -8.53 10.29
C THR A 11 13.02 -9.11 9.40
N CYS A 12 12.35 -8.26 8.62
CA CYS A 12 11.44 -8.73 7.59
C CYS A 12 12.15 -9.61 6.57
N LYS A 13 11.49 -10.71 6.18
CA LYS A 13 12.00 -11.62 5.15
C LYS A 13 11.69 -11.04 3.77
N ALA A 14 12.61 -11.13 2.82
CA ALA A 14 12.32 -10.74 1.43
C ALA A 14 11.09 -11.50 0.89
N PRO A 15 10.17 -10.84 0.14
CA PRO A 15 10.27 -9.49 -0.41
C PRO A 15 9.79 -8.36 0.53
N PHE A 16 9.44 -8.67 1.77
CA PHE A 16 8.95 -7.65 2.69
C PHE A 16 10.08 -6.73 3.17
N THR A 17 9.74 -5.45 3.25
CA THR A 17 10.54 -4.38 3.79
C THR A 17 9.88 -3.85 5.06
N GLY A 18 10.68 -3.36 6.00
CA GLY A 18 10.15 -2.88 7.26
C GLY A 18 11.20 -2.68 8.34
N GLY A 19 10.72 -2.59 9.57
CA GLY A 19 11.57 -2.43 10.74
C GLY A 19 12.32 -3.70 11.12
N SER A 20 12.96 -3.64 12.29
CA SER A 20 13.55 -4.81 12.92
C SER A 20 13.28 -4.75 14.41
N THR A 21 13.23 -5.92 15.04
CA THR A 21 13.06 -6.04 16.48
C THR A 21 14.14 -6.96 17.06
N VAL A 22 14.26 -6.98 18.38
CA VAL A 22 15.18 -7.85 19.10
C VAL A 22 14.37 -8.91 19.81
N ALA A 23 14.77 -10.15 19.63
CA ALA A 23 14.24 -11.29 20.35
C ALA A 23 15.24 -11.72 21.41
N THR A 24 14.76 -12.00 22.61
CA THR A 24 15.59 -12.30 23.78
C THR A 24 15.37 -13.72 24.24
N CYS A 25 16.46 -14.46 24.49
CA CYS A 25 16.39 -15.73 25.21
C CYS A 25 16.50 -15.45 26.70
N LEU A 26 15.52 -15.90 27.50
CA LEU A 26 15.62 -15.75 28.96
C LEU A 26 16.87 -16.47 29.48
N SER A 27 17.53 -15.90 30.48
CA SER A 27 18.80 -16.42 31.04
C SER A 27 18.70 -17.85 31.59
N GLY A 28 17.51 -18.28 31.99
CA GLY A 28 17.26 -19.66 32.42
C GLY A 28 16.85 -20.62 31.30
N ASN A 29 16.74 -20.14 30.05
CA ASN A 29 16.10 -20.87 28.94
C ASN A 29 14.76 -21.50 29.35
N THR A 30 14.00 -20.76 30.16
CA THR A 30 12.82 -21.25 30.88
C THR A 30 11.52 -21.05 30.10
N ASP A 31 11.52 -20.26 29.03
CA ASP A 31 10.32 -20.06 28.23
C ASP A 31 10.15 -21.24 27.26
N PRO A 32 9.11 -22.07 27.44
CA PRO A 32 8.85 -23.20 26.53
C PRO A 32 8.48 -22.74 25.11
N ASN A 33 8.12 -21.46 24.93
CA ASN A 33 7.80 -20.86 23.63
C ASN A 33 9.05 -20.27 22.94
N GLY A 34 10.21 -20.28 23.60
CA GLY A 34 11.49 -19.88 23.02
C GLY A 34 11.84 -18.42 23.25
N LEU A 35 12.13 -17.69 22.17
CA LEU A 35 12.58 -16.29 22.26
C LEU A 35 11.40 -15.36 22.53
N VAL A 36 11.60 -14.40 23.43
CA VAL A 36 10.63 -13.36 23.77
C VAL A 36 10.83 -12.16 22.86
N VAL A 37 9.75 -11.67 22.26
CA VAL A 37 9.74 -10.48 21.41
C VAL A 37 8.69 -9.51 21.94
N ASP A 38 9.10 -8.31 22.35
CA ASP A 38 8.19 -7.33 22.95
C ASP A 38 7.22 -6.72 21.92
N THR A 39 7.71 -6.44 20.72
CA THR A 39 6.90 -5.88 19.63
C THR A 39 7.44 -6.36 18.29
N TRP A 40 6.54 -6.88 17.46
CA TRP A 40 6.86 -7.31 16.10
C TRP A 40 6.99 -6.10 15.17
N PRO A 41 7.98 -6.07 14.27
CA PRO A 41 8.08 -5.01 13.28
C PRO A 41 6.96 -5.14 12.26
N GLU A 42 6.45 -4.02 11.77
CA GLU A 42 5.59 -4.03 10.60
C GLU A 42 6.41 -4.43 9.37
N CYS A 43 5.96 -5.48 8.67
CA CYS A 43 6.53 -5.93 7.42
C CYS A 43 5.52 -5.68 6.30
N ARG A 44 5.92 -4.84 5.33
CA ARG A 44 5.08 -4.45 4.19
C ARG A 44 5.76 -4.91 2.91
N THR A 45 4.96 -5.11 1.87
CA THR A 45 5.48 -5.37 0.53
C THR A 45 5.12 -4.18 -0.34
N ASP A 46 6.12 -3.41 -0.74
CA ASP A 46 5.93 -2.26 -1.64
C ASP A 46 6.15 -2.66 -3.11
N THR A 47 6.60 -3.89 -3.34
CA THR A 47 6.95 -4.41 -4.66
C THR A 47 6.14 -5.64 -4.99
N CYS A 48 5.38 -5.55 -6.07
CA CYS A 48 4.61 -6.65 -6.65
C CYS A 48 4.62 -6.51 -8.18
N ALA A 49 4.26 -7.59 -8.88
CA ALA A 49 4.08 -7.57 -10.32
C ALA A 49 3.07 -6.49 -10.74
N ASP A 50 3.08 -6.09 -12.00
CA ASP A 50 2.01 -5.24 -12.52
C ASP A 50 0.73 -6.05 -12.75
N PRO A 51 -0.45 -5.45 -12.58
CA PRO A 51 -1.71 -6.15 -12.84
C PRO A 51 -1.75 -6.55 -14.32
N TRP A 52 -2.26 -7.75 -14.59
CA TRP A 52 -2.54 -8.21 -15.95
C TRP A 52 -3.86 -8.99 -15.98
N PRO A 53 -4.83 -8.62 -16.83
CA PRO A 53 -4.82 -7.45 -17.72
C PRO A 53 -4.85 -6.12 -16.96
N TRP A 54 -4.51 -5.02 -17.63
CA TRP A 54 -4.58 -3.69 -17.02
C TRP A 54 -6.05 -3.35 -16.68
N PRO A 55 -6.35 -2.92 -15.44
CA PRO A 55 -7.69 -2.50 -15.08
C PRO A 55 -8.16 -1.30 -15.92
N LEU A 56 -9.47 -1.21 -16.13
CA LEU A 56 -10.09 -0.08 -16.81
C LEU A 56 -9.75 1.23 -16.09
N GLY A 57 -9.47 2.28 -16.85
CA GLY A 57 -9.15 3.60 -16.32
C GLY A 57 -7.66 3.83 -16.03
N TYR A 58 -6.82 2.82 -16.24
CA TYR A 58 -5.37 2.91 -16.03
C TYR A 58 -4.58 2.57 -17.27
N VAL A 59 -3.47 3.26 -17.48
CA VAL A 59 -2.48 2.93 -18.51
C VAL A 59 -1.07 3.03 -17.95
N ARG A 60 -0.16 2.17 -18.43
CA ARG A 60 1.25 2.23 -18.03
C ARG A 60 2.02 3.18 -18.93
N SER A 61 2.80 4.07 -18.32
CA SER A 61 3.73 4.98 -18.99
C SER A 61 5.17 4.76 -18.52
N ILE A 62 6.13 5.45 -19.16
CA ILE A 62 7.54 5.42 -18.77
C ILE A 62 7.80 5.91 -17.34
N SER A 63 6.95 6.80 -16.83
CA SER A 63 7.06 7.38 -15.48
C SER A 63 6.20 6.67 -14.45
N GLY A 64 5.52 5.58 -14.81
CA GLY A 64 4.63 4.82 -13.94
C GLY A 64 3.18 4.77 -14.43
N TRP A 65 2.28 4.44 -13.51
CA TRP A 65 0.84 4.37 -13.79
C TRP A 65 0.26 5.77 -13.95
N ARG A 66 -0.68 5.93 -14.88
CA ARG A 66 -1.46 7.16 -15.08
C ARG A 66 -2.90 6.80 -15.43
N CYS A 67 -3.79 7.77 -15.28
CA CYS A 67 -5.17 7.59 -15.69
C CYS A 67 -5.27 7.48 -17.22
N ALA A 68 -6.13 6.57 -17.68
CA ALA A 68 -6.47 6.41 -19.08
C ALA A 68 -7.30 7.61 -19.58
N PRO A 69 -7.41 7.82 -20.92
CA PRO A 69 -8.33 8.83 -21.45
C PRO A 69 -9.76 8.64 -20.93
N GLY A 70 -10.42 9.73 -20.54
CA GLY A 70 -11.75 9.71 -19.92
C GLY A 70 -11.73 9.44 -18.41
N PHE A 71 -10.55 9.38 -17.79
CA PHE A 71 -10.37 9.25 -16.36
C PHE A 71 -9.41 10.32 -15.83
N ALA A 72 -9.73 10.90 -14.69
CA ALA A 72 -8.93 11.90 -14.01
C ALA A 72 -8.52 11.44 -12.60
N GLY A 73 -7.44 12.02 -12.06
CA GLY A 73 -6.93 11.74 -10.72
C GLY A 73 -5.44 11.39 -10.71
N VAL A 74 -4.99 10.79 -9.60
CA VAL A 74 -3.61 10.35 -9.39
C VAL A 74 -3.60 8.84 -9.31
N ALA A 75 -3.03 8.17 -10.31
CA ALA A 75 -2.92 6.73 -10.31
C ALA A 75 -1.91 6.27 -9.23
N VAL A 76 -2.38 5.43 -8.31
CA VAL A 76 -1.57 4.84 -7.24
C VAL A 76 -1.57 3.33 -7.39
N LYS A 77 -0.38 2.72 -7.43
CA LYS A 77 -0.20 1.27 -7.32
C LYS A 77 0.17 0.91 -5.89
N SER A 78 -0.60 0.04 -5.28
CA SER A 78 -0.29 -0.60 -4.00
C SER A 78 -0.19 -2.11 -4.17
N CYS A 79 0.53 -2.77 -3.26
CA CYS A 79 0.67 -4.23 -3.26
C CYS A 79 0.01 -4.79 -2.00
N GLN A 80 -0.99 -5.64 -2.19
CA GLN A 80 -1.67 -6.33 -1.10
C GLN A 80 -1.07 -7.72 -0.93
N TRP A 81 -0.70 -8.07 0.30
CA TRP A 81 -0.25 -9.43 0.63
C TRP A 81 -1.43 -10.37 0.79
N ILE A 82 -1.36 -11.54 0.15
CA ILE A 82 -2.34 -12.61 0.25
C ILE A 82 -1.71 -13.82 0.94
N GLU A 83 -1.99 -13.96 2.23
CA GLU A 83 -1.41 -15.00 3.08
C GLU A 83 -1.65 -16.41 2.54
N ALA A 84 -2.86 -16.70 2.04
CA ALA A 84 -3.24 -18.01 1.52
C ALA A 84 -2.40 -18.44 0.29
N GLN A 85 -1.84 -17.49 -0.45
CA GLN A 85 -1.08 -17.74 -1.68
C GLN A 85 0.41 -17.49 -1.52
N CYS A 86 0.85 -16.99 -0.35
CA CYS A 86 2.20 -16.49 -0.12
C CYS A 86 2.66 -15.54 -1.25
N SER A 87 1.73 -14.70 -1.75
CA SER A 87 1.93 -13.85 -2.91
C SER A 87 1.48 -12.42 -2.62
N SER A 88 1.94 -11.48 -3.45
CA SER A 88 1.48 -10.08 -3.40
C SER A 88 0.75 -9.74 -4.69
N GLU A 89 -0.46 -9.20 -4.56
CA GLU A 89 -1.30 -8.80 -5.68
C GLU A 89 -1.30 -7.27 -5.84
N PRO A 90 -1.18 -6.76 -7.08
CA PRO A 90 -1.24 -5.34 -7.35
C PRO A 90 -2.67 -4.80 -7.35
N ILE A 91 -2.86 -3.64 -6.74
CA ILE A 91 -4.09 -2.88 -6.76
C ILE A 91 -3.79 -1.49 -7.33
N LEU A 92 -4.59 -1.06 -8.29
CA LEU A 92 -4.57 0.31 -8.80
C LEU A 92 -5.76 1.09 -8.26
N SER A 93 -5.50 2.33 -7.85
CA SER A 93 -6.51 3.24 -7.30
C SER A 93 -6.26 4.69 -7.75
N GLY A 94 -7.26 5.55 -7.52
CA GLY A 94 -7.14 7.00 -7.68
C GLY A 94 -7.53 7.57 -9.05
N CYS A 95 -7.80 6.74 -10.05
CA CYS A 95 -8.41 7.19 -11.31
C CYS A 95 -9.93 7.03 -11.27
N VAL A 96 -10.65 8.11 -11.54
CA VAL A 96 -12.11 8.16 -11.57
C VAL A 96 -12.59 8.63 -12.94
N VAL A 97 -13.78 8.21 -13.34
CA VAL A 97 -14.37 8.61 -14.63
C VAL A 97 -14.54 10.13 -14.65
N GLU A 98 -14.12 10.76 -15.76
CA GLU A 98 -14.37 12.16 -15.99
C GLU A 98 -15.86 12.40 -16.23
N GLU A 99 -16.47 13.23 -15.40
CA GLU A 99 -17.85 13.68 -15.58
C GLU A 99 -17.87 15.17 -15.95
N PRO A 100 -18.84 15.61 -16.78
CA PRO A 100 -19.01 17.03 -17.07
C PRO A 100 -19.22 17.84 -15.80
N CYS A 101 -18.62 19.04 -15.73
CA CYS A 101 -18.92 19.97 -14.65
C CYS A 101 -20.41 20.31 -14.64
N ALA A 102 -20.99 20.40 -13.44
CA ALA A 102 -22.32 20.94 -13.28
C ALA A 102 -22.36 22.38 -13.82
N ALA A 103 -23.43 22.73 -14.52
CA ALA A 103 -23.66 24.11 -14.92
C ALA A 103 -23.68 25.01 -13.68
N LEU A 104 -23.08 26.20 -13.79
CA LEU A 104 -23.08 27.18 -12.71
C LEU A 104 -24.54 27.54 -12.37
N GLN A 105 -24.96 27.29 -11.13
CA GLN A 105 -26.25 27.70 -10.62
C GLN A 105 -26.13 29.08 -9.98
N LEU A 106 -26.52 30.12 -10.72
CA LEU A 106 -26.62 31.47 -10.17
C LEU A 106 -27.86 31.55 -9.27
N SER A 107 -27.64 31.79 -7.98
CA SER A 107 -28.70 31.87 -6.97
C SER A 107 -29.51 33.16 -7.05
N ILE A 108 -28.96 34.21 -7.67
CA ILE A 108 -29.61 35.51 -7.86
C ILE A 108 -29.91 35.71 -9.35
N PRO A 109 -31.17 35.95 -9.75
CA PRO A 109 -31.53 36.14 -11.15
C PRO A 109 -30.78 37.28 -11.85
N GLU A 110 -30.46 38.35 -11.13
CA GLU A 110 -29.74 39.52 -11.65
C GLU A 110 -28.29 39.18 -12.04
N ASP A 111 -27.68 38.20 -11.37
CA ASP A 111 -26.32 37.75 -11.69
C ASP A 111 -26.25 37.12 -13.09
N ARG A 112 -27.38 36.62 -13.63
CA ARG A 112 -27.46 36.07 -15.00
C ARG A 112 -27.26 37.14 -16.07
N CYS A 113 -27.42 38.42 -15.73
CA CYS A 113 -27.13 39.53 -16.63
C CYS A 113 -25.69 40.05 -16.46
N LYS A 114 -24.99 39.64 -15.41
CA LYS A 114 -23.67 40.17 -15.03
C LYS A 114 -22.53 39.21 -15.34
N TYR A 115 -22.77 37.91 -15.26
CA TYR A 115 -21.79 36.87 -15.52
C TYR A 115 -22.30 35.95 -16.64
N ASN A 116 -21.44 35.68 -17.63
CA ASN A 116 -21.70 34.75 -18.73
C ASN A 116 -21.31 33.33 -18.34
#